data_AF-A0A395ISC8-F1
#
_entry.id   AF-A0A395ISC8-F1
#
_cell.length_a   1.000
_cell.length_b   1.000
_cell.length_c   1.000
_cell.angle_alpha   90.00
_cell.angle_beta   90.00
_cell.angle_gamma   90.00
#
_symmetry.space_group_name_H-M   'P 1'
#
loop_
_entity.id
_entity.type
_entity.pdbx_description
1 polymer ?
#
loop_
_entity_poly.entity_id
_entity_poly.type
_entity_poly.pdbx_seq_one_letter_code
_entity_poly.pdbx_strand_id
1 'polypeptide(L)'
;MPAYNSIFNTDSPTTLHLIGNFPLLPSAQSRRWGEGGTEGGTENIALDSNFAVPGDPGFPLNQMFEAPASRQEAETLRQYLGQVRQELASRLLARIYDTEDGKPSKCG
;
A
#
# COMPACT_ATOMS: atom_id res chain seq x y z
N MET A 1 -20.97 -3.21 -11.99
CA MET A 1 -19.83 -4.13 -11.82
C MET A 1 -19.74 -4.52 -10.36
N PRO A 2 -19.52 -5.80 -10.01
CA PRO A 2 -19.27 -6.20 -8.63
C PRO A 2 -17.90 -5.69 -8.14
N ALA A 3 -17.78 -5.45 -6.84
CA ALA A 3 -16.50 -5.12 -6.21
C ALA A 3 -15.63 -6.37 -6.06
N TYR A 4 -14.32 -6.21 -6.20
CA TYR A 4 -13.36 -7.28 -5.92
C TYR A 4 -13.00 -7.27 -4.43
N ASN A 5 -13.26 -8.38 -3.73
CA ASN A 5 -12.93 -8.53 -2.31
C ASN A 5 -11.64 -9.33 -2.14
N SER A 6 -10.86 -9.00 -1.10
CA SER A 6 -9.58 -9.68 -0.83
C SER A 6 -9.81 -11.14 -0.40
N ILE A 7 -9.27 -12.09 -1.16
CA ILE A 7 -9.26 -13.52 -0.81
C ILE A 7 -8.21 -13.86 0.25
N PHE A 8 -7.25 -12.96 0.50
CA PHE A 8 -6.15 -13.19 1.44
C PHE A 8 -6.59 -13.12 2.91
N ASN A 9 -7.76 -12.55 3.18
CA ASN A 9 -8.30 -12.44 4.54
C ASN A 9 -8.81 -13.79 5.07
N THR A 10 -9.19 -14.71 4.18
CA THR A 10 -9.83 -15.99 4.52
C THR A 10 -8.88 -17.19 4.50
N ASP A 11 -7.69 -17.04 3.92
CA ASP A 11 -6.73 -18.13 3.68
C ASP A 11 -5.42 -17.98 4.49
N SER A 12 -5.42 -17.12 5.52
CA SER A 12 -4.23 -16.97 6.37
C SER A 12 -4.24 -18.05 7.46
N PRO A 13 -3.24 -18.96 7.52
CA PRO A 13 -3.16 -20.00 8.55
C PRO A 13 -2.85 -19.42 9.95
N THR A 14 -2.52 -18.14 10.02
CA THR A 14 -2.23 -17.39 11.24
C THR A 14 -3.32 -16.34 11.47
N THR A 15 -3.77 -16.19 12.72
CA THR A 15 -4.63 -15.07 13.13
C THR A 15 -4.07 -13.77 12.57
N LEU A 16 -4.85 -13.08 11.75
CA LEU A 16 -4.43 -11.82 11.16
C LEU A 16 -4.17 -10.81 12.27
N HIS A 17 -2.98 -10.22 12.24
CA HIS A 17 -2.68 -9.09 13.11
C HIS A 17 -3.48 -7.88 12.60
N LEU A 18 -4.34 -7.34 13.45
CA LEU A 18 -5.23 -6.23 13.12
C LEU A 18 -4.83 -4.99 13.93
N ILE A 19 -4.88 -3.82 13.30
CA ILE A 19 -4.84 -2.52 13.98
C ILE A 19 -6.17 -1.82 13.69
N GLY A 20 -6.99 -1.64 14.74
CA GLY A 20 -8.41 -1.35 14.57
C GLY A 20 -9.08 -2.45 13.74
N ASN A 21 -9.69 -2.06 12.61
CA ASN A 21 -10.24 -3.00 11.62
C ASN A 21 -9.34 -3.17 10.37
N PHE A 22 -8.06 -2.80 10.45
CA PHE A 22 -7.13 -2.92 9.32
C PHE A 22 -6.29 -4.20 9.42
N PRO A 23 -6.39 -5.14 8.46
CA PRO A 23 -5.57 -6.35 8.47
C PRO A 23 -4.15 -6.03 8.02
N LEU A 24 -3.16 -6.29 8.88
CA LEU A 24 -1.74 -6.19 8.55
C LEU A 24 -1.32 -7.48 7.87
N LEU A 25 -1.48 -7.51 6.55
CA LEU A 25 -1.02 -8.63 5.75
C LEU A 25 0.52 -8.60 5.70
N PRO A 26 1.19 -9.75 5.86
CA PRO A 26 2.63 -9.81 5.68
C PRO A 26 2.97 -9.31 4.29
N SER A 27 3.71 -8.20 4.22
CA SER A 27 4.20 -7.69 2.95
C SER A 27 5.20 -8.70 2.42
N ALA A 28 4.80 -9.47 1.40
CA ALA A 28 5.74 -10.25 0.61
C ALA A 28 6.64 -9.24 -0.13
N GLN A 29 7.67 -8.75 0.55
CA GLN A 29 8.67 -7.91 -0.06
C GLN A 29 9.25 -8.71 -1.20
N SER A 30 9.04 -8.17 -2.40
CA SER A 30 9.37 -8.77 -3.68
C SER A 30 10.75 -9.41 -3.62
N ARG A 31 10.81 -10.72 -3.37
CA ARG A 31 12.08 -11.46 -3.47
C ARG A 31 12.43 -11.46 -4.95
N ARG A 32 13.33 -10.53 -5.31
CA ARG A 32 14.17 -10.57 -6.50
C ARG A 32 13.39 -10.80 -7.79
N TRP A 33 12.77 -9.73 -8.31
CA TRP A 33 12.57 -9.59 -9.74
C TRP A 33 13.67 -8.66 -10.26
N GLY A 34 14.31 -9.07 -11.35
CA GLY A 34 15.65 -8.62 -11.76
C GLY A 34 15.79 -7.12 -12.02
N GLU A 35 17.05 -6.66 -11.84
CA GLU A 35 17.58 -5.37 -12.29
C GLU A 35 17.04 -4.96 -13.67
N GLY A 36 16.34 -3.84 -13.70
CA GLY A 36 15.80 -3.21 -14.90
C GLY A 36 15.23 -1.84 -14.56
N GLY A 37 16.10 -0.94 -14.10
CA GLY A 37 15.74 0.36 -13.52
C GLY A 37 15.16 1.36 -14.54
N THR A 38 14.02 1.93 -14.18
CA THR A 38 13.59 3.28 -14.60
C THR A 38 13.27 4.07 -13.33
N GLU A 39 14.33 4.50 -12.66
CA GLU A 39 14.30 5.18 -11.36
C GLU A 39 14.21 6.70 -11.59
N GLY A 40 13.35 7.39 -10.83
CA GLY A 40 13.49 8.84 -10.64
C GLY A 40 12.22 9.69 -10.53
N GLY A 41 11.02 9.17 -10.83
CA GLY A 41 9.82 10.02 -10.90
C GLY A 41 8.89 9.99 -9.68
N THR A 42 8.44 8.80 -9.26
CA THR A 42 7.32 8.65 -8.31
C THR A 42 7.74 8.30 -6.89
N GLU A 43 9.04 8.18 -6.64
CA GLU A 43 9.58 7.86 -5.32
C GLU A 43 9.24 8.96 -4.31
N ASN A 44 9.22 10.24 -4.72
CA ASN A 44 8.95 11.34 -3.78
C ASN A 44 7.58 11.26 -3.10
N ILE A 45 6.51 10.88 -3.80
CA ILE A 45 5.17 10.74 -3.19
C ILE A 45 5.08 9.48 -2.31
N ALA A 46 5.78 8.42 -2.71
CA ALA A 46 5.81 7.17 -1.96
C ALA A 46 6.70 7.23 -0.70
N LEU A 47 7.69 8.12 -0.69
CA LEU A 47 8.56 8.41 0.46
C LEU A 47 7.90 9.36 1.47
N ASP A 48 6.85 10.09 1.08
CA ASP A 48 6.12 10.97 1.98
C ASP A 48 5.37 10.15 3.04
N SER A 49 5.95 10.16 4.25
CA SER A 49 5.40 9.50 5.44
C SER A 49 4.41 10.39 6.21
N ASN A 50 4.20 11.63 5.77
CA ASN A 50 3.29 12.61 6.36
C ASN A 50 1.88 12.49 5.75
N PHE A 51 1.33 11.29 5.85
CA PHE A 51 -0.06 11.05 5.48
C PHE A 51 -0.92 10.79 6.71
N ALA A 52 -2.19 11.16 6.58
CA ALA A 52 -3.21 10.91 7.59
C ALA A 52 -3.53 9.42 7.67
N VAL A 53 -3.59 8.88 8.89
CA VAL A 53 -4.05 7.51 9.19
C VAL A 53 -5.42 7.57 9.86
N PRO A 54 -6.19 6.46 9.92
CA PRO A 54 -7.44 6.42 10.68
C PRO A 54 -7.27 7.00 12.09
N GLY A 55 -8.16 7.91 12.49
CA GLY A 55 -8.07 8.69 13.73
C GLY A 55 -7.48 10.10 13.56
N ASP A 56 -6.72 10.38 12.49
CA ASP A 56 -6.24 11.73 12.20
C ASP A 56 -7.36 12.60 11.59
N PRO A 57 -7.42 13.91 11.90
CA PRO A 57 -8.46 14.80 11.39
C PRO A 57 -8.43 14.95 9.85
N GLY A 58 -7.29 14.67 9.21
CA GLY A 58 -7.14 14.70 7.76
C GLY A 58 -7.53 13.41 7.04
N PHE A 59 -7.95 12.35 7.75
CA PHE A 59 -8.27 11.07 7.13
C PHE A 59 -9.76 11.03 6.68
N PRO A 60 -10.03 10.93 5.37
CA PRO A 60 -11.39 11.09 4.83
C PRO A 60 -12.33 9.92 5.17
N LEU A 61 -11.80 8.76 5.56
CA LEU A 61 -12.57 7.52 5.79
C LEU A 61 -12.66 7.13 7.28
N ASN A 62 -12.58 8.10 8.19
CA ASN A 62 -12.67 7.87 9.65
C ASN A 62 -14.00 7.22 10.10
N GLN A 63 -15.06 7.32 9.30
CA GLN A 63 -16.35 6.67 9.60
C GLN A 63 -16.34 5.15 9.33
N MET A 64 -15.39 4.67 8.53
CA MET A 64 -15.31 3.27 8.09
C MET A 64 -14.13 2.52 8.70
N PHE A 65 -13.06 3.24 9.07
CA PHE A 65 -11.89 2.68 9.70
C PHE A 65 -11.81 3.07 11.17
N GLU A 66 -11.63 2.07 12.02
CA GLU A 66 -11.42 2.27 13.44
C GLU A 66 -10.03 2.87 13.68
N ALA A 67 -9.96 3.86 14.59
CA ALA A 67 -8.71 4.45 14.99
C ALA A 67 -7.83 3.40 15.72
N PRO A 68 -6.50 3.46 15.56
CA PRO A 68 -5.58 2.64 16.33
C PRO A 68 -5.82 2.82 17.84
N ALA A 69 -5.72 1.73 18.62
CA ALA A 69 -6.01 1.78 20.05
C ALA A 69 -4.93 2.55 20.85
N SER A 70 -3.72 2.65 20.28
CA SER A 70 -2.60 3.36 20.89
C SER A 70 -1.78 4.12 19.85
N ARG A 71 -0.98 5.07 20.35
CA ARG A 71 0.02 5.77 19.52
C ARG A 71 1.02 4.81 18.87
N GLN A 72 1.41 3.75 19.58
CA GLN A 72 2.33 2.73 19.06
C GLN A 72 1.72 1.99 17.87
N GLU A 73 0.44 1.63 17.96
CA GLU A 73 -0.28 1.02 16.84
C GLU A 73 -0.44 2.00 15.68
N ALA A 74 -0.71 3.28 15.95
CA ALA A 74 -0.78 4.30 14.91
C ALA A 74 0.56 4.45 14.15
N GLU A 75 1.68 4.44 14.88
CA GLU A 75 3.03 4.46 14.29
C GLU A 75 3.32 3.19 13.48
N THR A 76 2.90 2.01 13.99
CA THR A 76 3.03 0.73 13.29
C THR A 76 2.21 0.70 12.00
N LEU A 77 0.96 1.17 12.04
CA LEU A 77 0.09 1.27 10.87
C LEU A 77 0.65 2.26 9.84
N ARG A 78 1.20 3.39 10.30
CA ARG A 78 1.86 4.38 9.42
C ARG A 78 3.09 3.77 8.73
N GLN A 79 3.93 3.03 9.46
CA GLN A 79 5.07 2.33 8.86
C GLN A 79 4.63 1.28 7.84
N TYR A 80 3.62 0.48 8.17
CA TYR A 80 3.05 -0.52 7.27
C TYR A 80 2.51 0.09 5.99
N LEU A 81 1.66 1.12 6.09
CA LEU A 81 1.10 1.82 4.94
C LEU A 81 2.20 2.52 4.11
N GLY A 82 3.26 3.03 4.76
CA GLY A 82 4.43 3.56 4.07
C GLY A 82 5.13 2.51 3.21
N GLN A 83 5.36 1.30 3.75
CA GLN A 83 5.95 0.19 3.00
C GLN A 83 5.08 -0.23 1.81
N VAL A 84 3.76 -0.34 2.02
CA VAL A 84 2.81 -0.68 0.95
C VAL A 84 2.83 0.37 -0.16
N ARG A 85 2.91 1.67 0.18
CA ARG A 85 3.00 2.76 -0.82
C ARG A 85 4.24 2.65 -1.69
N GLN A 86 5.40 2.41 -1.10
CA GLN A 86 6.67 2.25 -1.83
C GLN A 86 6.63 1.05 -2.78
N GLU A 87 6.08 -0.06 -2.29
CA GLU A 87 5.99 -1.27 -3.09
C GLU A 87 4.99 -1.14 -4.25
N LEU A 88 3.82 -0.56 -4.00
CA LEU A 88 2.85 -0.30 -5.04
C LEU A 88 3.37 0.73 -6.06
N ALA A 89 4.09 1.76 -5.62
CA ALA A 89 4.66 2.75 -6.54
C ALA A 89 5.64 2.11 -7.53
N SER A 90 6.57 1.29 -7.04
CA SER A 90 7.52 0.57 -7.91
C SER A 90 6.83 -0.42 -8.86
N ARG A 91 5.82 -1.16 -8.38
CA ARG A 91 5.06 -2.10 -9.21
C ARG A 91 4.18 -1.42 -10.25
N LEU A 92 3.52 -0.32 -9.88
CA LEU A 92 2.68 0.45 -10.79
C LEU A 92 3.52 1.10 -11.88
N LEU A 93 4.68 1.67 -11.54
CA LEU A 93 5.62 2.18 -12.53
C LEU A 93 6.04 1.11 -13.53
N ALA A 94 6.50 -0.04 -13.02
CA ALA A 94 6.93 -1.16 -13.86
C ALA A 94 5.82 -1.64 -14.80
N ARG A 95 4.55 -1.59 -14.38
CA ARG A 95 3.40 -1.97 -15.22
C ARG A 95 2.96 -0.90 -16.20
N ILE A 96 2.98 0.37 -15.80
CA ILE A 96 2.50 1.48 -16.62
C ILE A 96 3.44 1.76 -17.80
N TYR A 97 4.74 1.63 -17.56
CA TYR A 97 5.81 1.89 -18.52
C TYR A 97 6.31 0.62 -19.25
N ASP A 98 5.59 -0.50 -19.15
CA ASP A 98 5.85 -1.73 -19.92
C ASP A 98 5.38 -1.58 -21.39
N THR A 99 5.77 -0.48 -22.04
CA THR A 99 5.47 -0.19 -23.45
C THR A 99 6.77 0.06 -24.20
N GLU A 100 6.84 -0.37 -25.46
CA GLU A 100 8.05 -0.21 -26.31
C GLU A 100 8.46 1.26 -26.48
N ASP A 101 7.52 2.20 -26.33
CA ASP A 101 7.73 3.65 -26.44
C ASP A 101 8.10 4.35 -25.12
N GLY A 102 8.11 3.63 -23.99
CA GLY A 102 8.34 4.23 -22.66
C GLY A 102 7.27 5.26 -22.25
N LYS A 103 6.09 5.20 -22.88
CA LYS A 103 4.95 6.08 -22.58
C LYS A 103 3.98 5.36 -21.64
N PRO A 104 3.34 6.05 -20.69
CA PRO A 104 2.40 5.41 -19.79
C PRO A 104 1.23 4.84 -20.58
N SER A 105 0.85 3.60 -20.26
CA SER A 105 -0.31 2.95 -20.85
C SER A 105 -1.56 3.80 -20.64
N LYS A 106 -2.06 4.44 -21.69
CA LYS A 106 -3.37 5.09 -21.67
C LYS A 106 -4.40 3.97 -21.56
N CYS A 107 -5.19 3.91 -20.48
CA CYS A 107 -6.34 3.00 -20.42
C CYS A 107 -7.22 3.28 -21.65
N GLY A 108 -7.21 2.35 -22.61
CA GLY A 108 -8.03 2.39 -23.82
C GLY A 108 -9.46 2.04 -23.50
#